data_AF-A0A7X3UQJ0-F1
#
_entry.id   AF-A0A7X3UQJ0-F1
#
_cell.length_a   1.000
_cell.length_b   1.000
_cell.length_c   1.000
_cell.angle_alpha   90.00
_cell.angle_beta   90.00
_cell.angle_gamma   90.00
#
_symmetry.space_group_name_H-M   'P 1'
#
loop_
_entity.id
_entity.type
_entity.pdbx_description
1 polymer ?
#
loop_
_entity_poly.entity_id
_entity_poly.type
_entity_poly.pdbx_seq_one_letter_code
_entity_poly.pdbx_strand_id
1 'polypeptide(L)'
;MDQTRFLQRVRMNQFERVYRRWKEKKVTQAEAAEQFGIGKRTFRRYTVRYSNEGMRGLLDRRLGALSHNRAPQEESSEVMELYKTLYNYLLKICIYLYRPPTFLPCPLSRMYIYNCYT
;
A
#
# COMPACT_ATOMS: atom_id res chain seq x y z
N MET A 1 10.57 -16.04 1.99
CA MET A 1 9.85 -15.67 0.75
C MET A 1 9.49 -14.19 0.89
N ASP A 2 9.88 -13.32 -0.05
CA ASP A 2 9.58 -11.87 0.01
C ASP A 2 8.06 -11.61 -0.01
N GLN A 3 7.56 -10.77 0.90
CA GLN A 3 6.14 -10.42 1.07
C GLN A 3 5.50 -9.97 -0.25
N THR A 4 6.25 -9.22 -1.06
CA THR A 4 5.75 -8.68 -2.34
C THR A 4 5.42 -9.78 -3.34
N ARG A 5 6.27 -10.82 -3.42
CA ARG A 5 6.04 -11.98 -4.30
C ARG A 5 4.85 -12.82 -3.82
N PHE A 6 4.68 -12.94 -2.50
CA PHE A 6 3.53 -13.64 -1.93
C PHE A 6 2.22 -12.94 -2.29
N LEU A 7 2.13 -11.62 -2.07
CA LEU A 7 0.94 -10.83 -2.40
C LEU A 7 0.61 -10.89 -3.90
N GLN A 8 1.62 -10.82 -4.77
CA GLN A 8 1.42 -10.99 -6.21
C GLN A 8 0.81 -12.36 -6.55
N ARG A 9 1.33 -13.44 -5.95
CA ARG A 9 0.81 -14.79 -6.17
C ARG A 9 -0.63 -14.96 -5.70
N VAL A 10 -0.96 -14.46 -4.49
CA VAL A 10 -2.33 -14.48 -3.96
C VAL A 10 -3.28 -13.73 -4.89
N ARG A 11 -2.87 -12.55 -5.35
CA ARG A 11 -3.64 -11.74 -6.29
C ARG A 11 -3.89 -12.46 -7.62
N MET A 12 -2.89 -13.12 -8.17
CA MET A 12 -3.01 -13.87 -9.43
C MET A 12 -3.96 -15.06 -9.28
N ASN A 13 -3.83 -15.84 -8.20
CA ASN A 13 -4.73 -16.96 -7.92
C ASN A 13 -6.18 -16.50 -7.76
N GLN A 14 -6.40 -15.37 -7.06
CA GLN A 14 -7.73 -14.79 -6.92
C GLN A 14 -8.28 -14.32 -8.26
N PHE A 15 -7.45 -13.73 -9.12
CA PHE A 15 -7.86 -13.28 -10.45
C PHE A 15 -8.31 -14.46 -11.29
N GLU A 16 -7.52 -15.54 -11.34
CA GLU A 16 -7.85 -16.73 -12.12
C GLU A 16 -9.20 -17.33 -11.71
N ARG A 17 -9.45 -17.39 -10.41
CA ARG A 17 -10.70 -17.91 -9.84
C ARG A 17 -11.92 -17.08 -10.26
N VAL A 18 -11.80 -15.76 -10.21
CA VAL A 18 -12.86 -14.82 -10.64
C VAL A 18 -13.03 -14.83 -12.16
N TYR A 19 -11.92 -14.81 -12.91
CA TYR A 19 -11.90 -14.88 -14.36
C TYR A 19 -12.61 -16.13 -14.88
N ARG A 20 -12.41 -17.28 -14.24
CA ARG A 20 -13.09 -18.53 -14.61
C ARG A 20 -14.61 -18.41 -14.52
N ARG A 21 -15.13 -17.89 -13.40
CA ARG A 21 -16.58 -17.66 -13.22
C ARG A 21 -17.14 -16.68 -14.26
N TRP A 22 -16.39 -15.61 -14.55
CA TRP A 22 -16.78 -14.65 -15.58
C TRP A 22 -16.78 -15.28 -16.99
N LYS A 23 -15.76 -16.09 -17.31
CA LYS A 23 -15.66 -16.81 -18.59
C LYS A 23 -16.79 -17.83 -18.78
N GLU A 24 -17.20 -18.49 -17.69
CA GLU A 24 -18.36 -19.38 -17.63
C GLU A 24 -19.71 -18.63 -17.64
N LYS A 25 -19.70 -17.29 -17.76
CA LYS A 25 -20.89 -16.42 -17.72
C LYS A 25 -21.71 -16.54 -16.42
N LYS A 26 -21.10 -17.00 -15.32
CA LYS A 26 -21.73 -17.09 -13.99
C LYS A 26 -21.82 -15.76 -13.27
N VAL A 27 -20.98 -14.81 -13.65
CA VAL A 27 -20.96 -13.44 -13.11
C VAL A 27 -20.75 -12.45 -14.23
N THR A 28 -21.32 -11.25 -14.09
CA THR A 28 -21.07 -10.17 -15.03
C THR A 28 -19.65 -9.62 -14.88
N GLN A 29 -19.18 -8.87 -15.88
CA GLN A 29 -17.87 -8.22 -15.78
C GLN A 29 -17.80 -7.22 -14.62
N ALA A 30 -18.93 -6.59 -14.28
CA ALA A 30 -19.04 -5.66 -13.17
C ALA A 30 -18.86 -6.37 -11.83
N GLU A 31 -19.61 -7.44 -11.60
CA GLU A 31 -19.51 -8.27 -10.40
C GLU A 31 -18.13 -8.90 -10.24
N ALA A 32 -17.54 -9.38 -11.33
CA ALA A 32 -16.19 -9.95 -11.30
C ALA A 32 -15.15 -8.89 -10.89
N ALA A 33 -15.27 -7.67 -11.41
CA ALA A 33 -14.39 -6.57 -11.05
C ALA A 33 -14.56 -6.17 -9.57
N GLU A 34 -15.80 -6.10 -9.09
CA GLU A 34 -16.15 -5.80 -7.70
C GLU A 34 -15.63 -6.88 -6.73
N GLN A 35 -15.83 -8.16 -7.03
CA GLN A 35 -15.31 -9.29 -6.24
C GLN A 35 -13.77 -9.30 -6.17
N PHE A 36 -13.10 -8.72 -7.16
CA PHE A 36 -11.65 -8.56 -7.18
C PHE A 36 -11.18 -7.23 -6.56
N GLY A 37 -12.10 -6.30 -6.23
CA GLY A 37 -11.79 -5.00 -5.66
C GLY A 37 -11.21 -3.99 -6.65
N ILE A 38 -11.54 -4.08 -7.95
CA ILE A 38 -11.05 -3.17 -8.99
C ILE A 38 -12.19 -2.64 -9.87
N GLY A 39 -11.94 -1.54 -10.59
CA GLY A 39 -12.89 -1.03 -11.57
C GLY A 39 -13.07 -1.92 -12.80
N LYS A 40 -14.25 -1.88 -13.43
CA LYS A 40 -14.62 -2.67 -14.63
C LYS A 40 -13.61 -2.54 -15.78
N ARG A 41 -13.11 -1.30 -16.01
CA ARG A 41 -12.10 -1.00 -17.03
C ARG A 41 -10.78 -1.72 -16.76
N THR A 42 -10.33 -1.74 -15.51
CA THR A 42 -9.10 -2.42 -15.10
C THR A 42 -9.25 -3.92 -15.25
N PHE A 43 -10.39 -4.48 -14.85
CA PHE A 43 -10.69 -5.90 -15.03
C PHE A 43 -10.63 -6.29 -16.52
N ARG A 44 -11.24 -5.49 -17.42
CA ARG A 44 -11.15 -5.73 -18.88
C ARG A 44 -9.70 -5.77 -19.38
N ARG A 45 -8.87 -4.81 -18.95
CA ARG A 45 -7.46 -4.76 -19.35
C ARG A 45 -6.70 -5.99 -18.87
N TYR A 46 -7.02 -6.49 -17.68
CA TYR A 46 -6.40 -7.69 -17.12
C TYR A 46 -6.81 -8.93 -17.89
N THR A 47 -8.08 -9.05 -18.24
CA THR A 47 -8.59 -10.10 -19.13
C THR A 47 -7.85 -10.12 -20.48
N VAL A 48 -7.68 -8.96 -21.12
CA VAL A 48 -6.95 -8.86 -22.39
C VAL A 48 -5.49 -9.30 -22.24
N ARG A 49 -4.79 -8.82 -21.21
CA ARG A 49 -3.40 -9.24 -20.94
C ARG A 49 -3.30 -10.74 -20.64
N TYR A 50 -4.21 -11.25 -19.82
CA TYR A 50 -4.26 -12.67 -19.46
C TYR A 50 -4.58 -13.54 -20.68
N SER A 51 -5.42 -13.09 -21.59
CA SER A 51 -5.70 -13.82 -22.84
C SER A 51 -4.47 -13.91 -23.75
N ASN A 52 -3.60 -12.89 -23.75
CA ASN A 52 -2.43 -12.83 -24.62
C ASN A 52 -1.21 -13.53 -24.03
N GLU A 53 -0.96 -13.35 -22.72
CA GLU A 53 0.27 -13.77 -22.04
C GLU A 53 0.02 -14.78 -20.90
N GLY A 54 -1.23 -15.19 -20.67
CA GLY A 54 -1.62 -16.02 -19.53
C GLY A 54 -1.30 -15.35 -18.19
N MET A 55 -0.84 -16.15 -17.22
CA MET A 55 -0.43 -15.66 -15.91
C MET A 55 0.72 -14.64 -15.98
N ARG A 56 1.60 -14.71 -16.98
CA ARG A 56 2.71 -13.76 -17.14
C ARG A 56 2.23 -12.34 -17.39
N GLY A 57 1.08 -12.17 -18.05
CA GLY A 57 0.48 -10.86 -18.32
C GLY A 57 -0.03 -10.12 -17.07
N LEU A 58 -0.14 -10.82 -15.95
CA LEU A 58 -0.55 -10.28 -14.65
C LEU A 58 0.63 -9.99 -13.72
N LEU A 59 1.85 -10.41 -14.10
CA LEU A 59 3.05 -10.11 -13.34
C LEU A 59 3.33 -8.61 -13.38
N ASP A 60 3.59 -8.05 -12.20
CA ASP A 60 4.17 -6.73 -12.05
C ASP A 60 5.64 -6.80 -12.42
N ARG A 61 5.94 -6.27 -13.62
CA ARG A 61 7.28 -6.25 -14.21
C ARG A 61 8.24 -5.30 -13.47
N ARG A 62 7.73 -4.49 -12.53
CA ARG A 62 8.57 -3.64 -11.67
C ARG A 62 9.27 -4.45 -10.57
N LEU A 63 8.70 -5.60 -10.19
CA LEU A 63 9.26 -6.39 -9.09
C LEU A 63 10.60 -6.99 -9.50
N GLY A 64 11.64 -6.66 -8.74
CA GLY A 64 13.01 -7.07 -9.00
C GLY A 64 13.79 -6.14 -9.95
N ALA A 65 13.13 -5.15 -10.55
CA ALA A 65 13.81 -4.11 -11.30
C ALA A 65 14.14 -2.92 -10.39
N LEU A 66 15.38 -2.42 -10.48
CA LEU A 66 15.74 -1.15 -9.86
C LEU A 66 15.04 -0.01 -10.63
N SER A 67 14.48 0.95 -9.89
CA SER A 67 13.94 2.15 -10.51
C SER A 67 15.06 2.91 -11.21
N HIS A 68 14.80 3.43 -12.42
CA HIS A 68 15.76 4.29 -13.12
C HIS A 68 16.04 5.59 -12.35
N ASN A 69 15.09 6.02 -11.53
CA ASN A 69 15.22 7.22 -10.70
C ASN A 69 15.73 6.89 -9.29
N ARG A 70 16.28 5.68 -9.07
CA ARG A 70 16.84 5.30 -7.77
C ARG A 70 18.13 6.08 -7.56
N ALA A 71 18.22 6.79 -6.43
CA ALA A 71 19.45 7.44 -6.02
C ALA A 71 20.59 6.39 -5.85
N PRO A 72 21.85 6.76 -6.10
CA PRO A 72 23.00 5.92 -5.80
C PRO A 72 22.92 5.32 -4.39
N GLN A 73 23.44 4.11 -4.24
CA GLN A 73 23.34 3.39 -2.97
C GLN A 73 24.04 4.17 -1.83
N GLU A 74 25.16 4.82 -2.13
CA GLU A 74 25.93 5.65 -1.20
C GLU A 74 25.09 6.82 -0.67
N GLU A 75 24.51 7.63 -1.55
CA GLU A 75 23.60 8.73 -1.18
C GLU A 75 22.42 8.22 -0.35
N SER A 76 21.82 7.09 -0.73
CA SER A 76 20.70 6.52 0.02
C SER A 76 21.08 6.08 1.43
N SER A 77 22.30 5.56 1.60
CA SER A 77 22.83 5.16 2.91
C SER A 77 23.13 6.37 3.78
N GLU A 78 23.71 7.43 3.19
CA GLU A 78 24.00 8.68 3.90
C GLU A 78 22.72 9.35 4.41
N VAL A 79 21.70 9.47 3.55
CA VAL A 79 20.38 9.99 3.95
C VAL A 79 19.76 9.18 5.07
N MET A 80 19.85 7.84 5.02
CA MET A 80 19.34 6.98 6.09
C MET A 80 20.10 7.16 7.39
N GLU A 81 21.41 7.39 7.35
CA GLU A 81 22.22 7.63 8.54
C GLU A 81 21.89 8.99 9.17
N LEU A 82 21.74 10.04 8.36
CA LEU A 82 21.26 11.35 8.82
C LEU A 82 19.88 11.24 9.47
N TYR A 83 18.97 10.44 8.90
CA TYR A 83 17.65 10.21 9.48
C TYR A 83 17.71 9.54 10.86
N LYS A 84 18.58 8.54 11.02
CA LYS A 84 18.76 7.82 12.30
C LYS A 84 19.45 8.67 13.37
N THR A 85 20.46 9.45 12.99
CA THR A 85 21.36 10.11 13.94
C THR A 85 20.94 11.54 14.25
N LEU A 86 20.59 12.34 13.25
CA LEU A 86 20.29 13.76 13.45
C LEU A 86 18.78 13.97 13.56
N TYR A 87 17.99 13.41 12.64
CA TYR A 87 16.56 13.65 12.65
C TYR A 87 15.79 12.84 13.68
N ASN A 88 16.23 11.63 14.06
CA ASN A 88 15.60 10.88 15.15
C ASN A 88 15.83 11.58 16.51
N TYR A 89 17.00 12.17 16.72
CA TYR A 89 17.27 12.98 17.91
C TYR A 89 16.47 14.28 17.90
N LEU A 90 16.37 14.98 16.77
CA LEU A 90 15.55 16.19 16.65
C LEU A 90 14.05 15.90 16.76
N LEU A 91 13.54 14.80 16.19
CA LEU A 91 12.16 14.36 16.38
C LEU A 91 11.89 13.95 17.82
N LYS A 92 12.81 13.24 18.49
CA LYS A 92 12.69 12.97 19.93
C LYS A 92 12.68 14.27 20.72
N ILE A 93 13.63 15.17 20.51
CA ILE A 93 13.68 16.47 21.19
C ILE A 93 12.39 17.26 20.94
N CYS A 94 11.89 17.32 19.70
CA CYS A 94 10.64 18.01 19.40
C CYS A 94 9.42 17.30 20.02
N ILE A 95 9.37 15.97 20.06
CA ILE A 95 8.30 15.25 20.78
C ILE A 95 8.41 15.47 22.29
N TYR A 96 9.62 15.49 22.87
CA TYR A 96 9.82 15.75 24.30
C TYR A 96 9.56 17.22 24.68
N LEU A 97 9.85 18.18 23.80
CA LEU A 97 9.68 19.62 24.04
C LEU A 97 8.29 20.15 23.66
N TYR A 98 7.61 19.55 22.67
CA TYR A 98 6.30 19.99 22.18
C TYR A 98 5.15 19.01 22.50
N ARG A 99 5.40 17.88 23.18
CA ARG A 99 4.33 17.11 23.83
C ARG A 99 4.15 17.69 25.24
N PRO A 100 3.13 18.53 25.50
CA PRO A 100 2.88 18.97 26.86
C PRO A 100 2.66 17.72 27.73
N PRO A 101 3.11 17.73 29.00
CA PRO A 101 2.82 16.63 29.92
C PRO A 101 1.30 16.60 30.15
N THR A 102 0.60 15.83 29.33
CA THR A 102 -0.79 15.48 29.61
C THR A 102 -0.79 14.62 30.87
N PHE A 103 -1.57 15.06 31.85
CA PHE A 103 -1.78 14.50 33.20
C PHE A 103 -1.02 15.18 34.35
N LEU A 104 -1.29 16.47 34.55
CA LEU A 104 -1.66 16.94 35.89
C LEU A 104 -3.20 17.06 35.91
N PRO A 105 -3.93 16.30 36.73
CA PRO A 105 -5.37 16.47 36.81
C PRO A 105 -5.64 17.76 37.59
N CYS A 106 -6.00 18.84 36.89
CA CYS A 106 -6.63 19.98 37.51
C CYS A 106 -8.04 19.56 37.95
N PRO A 107 -8.40 19.65 39.24
CA PRO A 107 -9.77 19.53 39.65
C PRO A 107 -10.46 20.84 39.27
N LEU A 108 -11.61 20.75 38.60
CA LEU A 108 -12.54 21.85 38.22
C LEU A 108 -12.49 22.24 36.73
N SER A 109 -13.70 22.29 36.15
CA SER A 109 -14.12 22.56 34.76
C SER A 109 -13.88 21.38 33.80
N ARG A 110 -14.87 20.51 33.48
CA ARG A 110 -16.21 20.69 32.88
C ARG A 110 -16.17 21.35 31.50
N MET A 111 -16.48 20.53 30.49
CA MET A 111 -16.86 20.85 29.10
C MET A 111 -15.80 21.56 28.25
N TYR A 112 -15.21 20.85 27.29
CA TYR A 112 -15.62 20.92 25.87
C TYR A 112 -14.91 19.80 25.11
N ILE A 113 -15.71 18.87 24.59
CA ILE A 113 -15.29 17.92 23.55
C ILE A 113 -15.39 18.69 22.24
N TYR A 114 -14.29 18.85 21.52
CA TYR A 114 -14.35 19.05 20.07
C TYR A 114 -13.41 18.09 19.36
N ASN A 115 -14.05 17.18 18.63
CA ASN A 115 -13.54 16.40 17.52
C ASN A 115 -12.89 17.31 16.49
N CYS A 116 -11.64 17.06 16.14
CA CYS A 116 -11.03 17.50 14.89
C CYS A 116 -10.21 16.34 14.30
N TYR A 117 -10.89 15.41 13.65
CA TYR A 117 -10.31 14.55 12.61
C TYR A 117 -11.37 14.38 11.50
N THR A 118 -11.37 15.33 10.57
CA THR A 118 -11.72 15.15 9.16
C THR A 118 -10.79 16.04 8.36
#